data_AF-A0A1H9GEG2-F1
#
_entry.id   AF-A0A1H9GEG2-F1
#
_cell.length_a   1.000
_cell.length_b   1.000
_cell.length_c   1.000
_cell.angle_alpha   90.00
_cell.angle_beta   90.00
_cell.angle_gamma   90.00
#
_symmetry.space_group_name_H-M   'P 1'
#
loop_
_entity.id
_entity.type
_entity.pdbx_description
1 polymer ?
#
loop_
_entity_poly.entity_id
_entity_poly.type
_entity_poly.pdbx_seq_one_letter_code
_entity_poly.pdbx_strand_id
1 'polypeptide(L)'
;MASRDDTENEAYKGFTNSACPFMPCHRGITRAFNCLFCYCPLMAYDCPGPYTVFTDPQGKPHKDCSDCTLPHDGYRQSWHFIQKGLERPVFWNGCPQTRHRIVQPEDDRSSGP
;
A
#
# COMPACT_ATOMS: atom_id res chain seq x y z
N MET A 1 -11.72 -27.55 -7.57
CA MET A 1 -11.74 -26.18 -7.02
C MET A 1 -12.42 -25.30 -8.06
N ALA A 2 -13.47 -24.56 -7.70
CA ALA A 2 -14.07 -23.60 -8.63
C ALA A 2 -13.05 -22.49 -8.96
N SER A 3 -13.02 -22.05 -10.21
CA SER A 3 -12.20 -20.91 -10.63
C SER A 3 -12.79 -19.61 -10.04
N ARG A 4 -11.95 -18.58 -9.88
CA ARG A 4 -12.40 -17.23 -9.53
C ARG A 4 -13.31 -16.64 -10.61
N ASP A 5 -13.22 -17.17 -11.82
CA ASP A 5 -14.02 -16.77 -12.98
C ASP A 5 -15.43 -17.38 -12.97
N ASP A 6 -15.69 -18.36 -12.08
CA ASP A 6 -16.96 -19.10 -12.02
C ASP A 6 -17.97 -18.50 -11.02
N THR A 7 -17.68 -17.33 -10.42
CA THR A 7 -18.55 -16.73 -9.39
C THR A 7 -18.72 -15.22 -9.54
N GLU A 8 -19.95 -14.74 -9.34
CA GLU A 8 -20.25 -13.30 -9.21
C GLU A 8 -19.98 -12.76 -7.79
N ASN A 9 -19.68 -13.65 -6.83
CA ASN A 9 -19.39 -13.23 -5.46
C ASN A 9 -17.95 -12.68 -5.36
N GLU A 10 -17.84 -11.38 -5.11
CA GLU A 10 -16.56 -10.68 -5.02
C GLU A 10 -16.01 -10.50 -3.61
N ALA A 11 -16.58 -11.16 -2.60
CA ALA A 11 -16.08 -11.07 -1.23
C ALA A 11 -14.62 -11.50 -1.08
N TYR A 12 -14.07 -12.25 -2.04
CA TYR A 12 -12.63 -12.59 -2.09
C TYR A 12 -11.73 -11.40 -2.40
N LYS A 13 -12.26 -10.30 -2.96
CA LYS A 13 -11.48 -9.11 -3.32
C LYS A 13 -11.16 -8.21 -2.13
N GLY A 14 -11.90 -8.35 -1.02
CA GLY A 14 -11.66 -7.57 0.18
C GLY A 14 -12.80 -7.61 1.18
N PHE A 15 -12.50 -7.12 2.38
CA PHE A 15 -13.44 -6.93 3.48
C PHE A 15 -12.98 -5.75 4.34
N THR A 16 -13.90 -5.17 5.12
CA THR A 16 -13.58 -4.21 6.18
C THR A 16 -13.82 -4.88 7.53
N ASN A 17 -12.79 -4.95 8.37
CA ASN A 17 -12.94 -5.32 9.77
C ASN A 17 -13.34 -4.09 10.60
N SER A 18 -14.65 -3.84 10.73
CA SER A 18 -15.17 -2.68 11.48
C SER A 18 -14.85 -2.70 12.98
N ALA A 19 -14.42 -3.84 13.53
CA ALA A 19 -14.01 -3.97 14.93
C ALA A 19 -12.49 -3.74 15.14
N CYS A 20 -11.74 -3.38 14.08
CA CYS A 20 -10.32 -3.11 14.18
C CYS A 20 -10.05 -1.87 15.07
N PRO A 21 -9.24 -1.98 16.14
CA PRO A 21 -8.98 -0.86 17.04
C PRO A 21 -8.10 0.23 16.43
N PHE A 22 -7.48 -0.05 15.27
CA PHE A 22 -6.61 0.89 14.55
C PHE A 22 -7.37 1.69 13.48
N MET A 23 -8.68 1.51 13.33
CA MET A 23 -9.48 2.19 12.31
C MET A 23 -9.73 3.67 12.69
N PRO A 24 -9.62 4.65 11.75
CA PRO A 24 -9.09 4.50 10.40
C PRO A 24 -7.56 4.31 10.39
N CYS A 25 -7.07 3.23 9.78
CA CYS A 25 -5.64 2.92 9.78
C CYS A 25 -4.81 3.90 8.92
N HIS A 26 -5.42 4.48 7.88
CA HIS A 26 -4.84 5.54 7.06
C HIS A 26 -5.84 6.67 6.87
N ARG A 27 -5.33 7.90 6.72
CA ARG A 27 -6.15 9.08 6.46
C ARG A 27 -6.45 9.22 4.97
N GLY A 28 -7.53 9.93 4.63
CA GLY A 28 -7.86 10.28 3.24
C GLY A 28 -8.46 9.17 2.38
N ILE A 29 -8.79 8.01 2.96
CA ILE A 29 -9.54 6.95 2.26
C ILE A 29 -11.02 7.34 2.19
N THR A 30 -11.55 7.35 0.98
CA THR A 30 -12.94 7.79 0.71
C THR A 30 -13.88 6.62 0.44
N ARG A 31 -13.32 5.42 0.15
CA ARG A 31 -14.06 4.19 -0.12
C ARG A 31 -13.99 3.21 1.06
N ALA A 32 -14.47 1.98 0.84
CA ALA A 32 -14.36 0.90 1.82
C ALA A 32 -12.90 0.54 2.10
N PHE A 33 -12.53 0.43 3.37
CA PHE A 33 -11.21 -0.02 3.81
C PHE A 33 -11.00 -1.49 3.48
N ASN A 34 -10.06 -1.81 2.59
CA ASN A 34 -9.72 -3.20 2.30
C ASN A 34 -8.71 -3.77 3.31
N CYS A 35 -9.19 -4.46 4.33
CA CYS A 35 -8.35 -5.08 5.37
C CYS A 35 -7.62 -6.35 4.91
N LEU A 36 -7.96 -6.90 3.74
CA LEU A 36 -7.25 -8.06 3.18
C LEU A 36 -5.75 -7.79 3.00
N PHE A 37 -5.39 -6.53 2.75
CA PHE A 37 -4.03 -6.11 2.48
C PHE A 37 -3.45 -5.22 3.60
N CYS A 38 -3.91 -5.38 4.85
CA CYS A 38 -3.34 -4.67 6.02
C CYS A 38 -1.82 -4.84 6.12
N TYR A 39 -1.29 -5.96 5.65
CA TYR A 39 0.10 -6.07 5.26
C TYR A 39 0.17 -6.02 3.73
N CYS A 40 0.93 -5.07 3.19
CA CYS A 40 1.06 -4.90 1.75
C CYS A 40 1.81 -6.08 1.12
N PRO A 41 1.18 -6.89 0.24
CA PRO A 41 1.87 -7.99 -0.43
C PRO A 41 2.99 -7.53 -1.36
N LEU A 42 3.02 -6.23 -1.70
CA LEU A 42 4.02 -5.63 -2.58
C LEU A 42 5.22 -5.02 -1.86
N MET A 43 5.35 -5.20 -0.53
CA MET A 43 6.40 -4.56 0.28
C MET A 43 7.83 -4.90 -0.18
N ALA A 44 8.06 -6.10 -0.69
CA ALA A 44 9.37 -6.54 -1.19
C ALA A 44 9.64 -6.17 -2.66
N TYR A 45 8.63 -5.67 -3.38
CA TYR A 45 8.69 -5.44 -4.82
C TYR A 45 8.80 -3.95 -5.16
N ASP A 46 9.19 -3.62 -6.38
CA ASP A 46 9.22 -2.27 -6.92
C ASP A 46 7.79 -1.75 -7.16
N CYS A 47 7.12 -1.44 -6.06
CA CYS A 47 5.77 -0.90 -6.00
C CYS A 47 5.77 0.61 -6.34
N PRO A 48 4.80 1.11 -7.12
CA PRO A 48 4.65 2.54 -7.40
C PRO A 48 3.96 3.33 -6.27
N GLY A 49 3.45 2.66 -5.21
CA GLY A 49 2.84 3.34 -4.07
C GLY A 49 3.84 4.19 -3.28
N PRO A 50 3.40 5.23 -2.57
CA PRO A 50 4.30 6.06 -1.76
C PRO A 50 4.96 5.23 -0.65
N TYR A 51 6.26 5.39 -0.49
CA TYR A 51 7.03 4.87 0.64
C TYR A 51 8.25 5.75 0.92
N THR A 52 8.68 5.77 2.17
CA THR A 52 10.01 6.23 2.58
C THR A 52 10.90 5.02 2.87
N VAL A 53 12.19 5.24 3.09
CA VAL A 53 13.15 4.17 3.36
C VAL A 53 13.77 4.39 4.73
N PHE A 54 13.76 3.35 5.54
CA PHE A 54 14.47 3.31 6.81
C PHE A 54 15.45 2.13 6.82
N THR A 55 16.43 2.20 7.70
CA THR A 55 17.42 1.13 7.88
C THR A 55 17.15 0.47 9.21
N ASP A 56 17.10 -0.86 9.23
CA ASP A 56 16.96 -1.62 10.47
C ASP A 56 18.28 -1.63 11.28
N PRO A 57 18.27 -2.14 12.52
CA PRO A 57 19.49 -2.22 13.34
C PRO A 57 20.63 -3.06 12.74
N GLN A 58 20.35 -3.89 11.73
CA GLN A 58 21.34 -4.72 11.04
C GLN A 58 21.90 -4.05 9.78
N GLY A 59 21.51 -2.80 9.50
CA GLY A 59 21.98 -2.06 8.32
C GLY A 59 21.22 -2.39 7.04
N LYS A 60 20.11 -3.15 7.10
CA LYS A 60 19.32 -3.50 5.92
C LYS A 60 18.24 -2.44 5.66
N PRO A 61 18.09 -1.97 4.41
CA PRO A 61 17.03 -1.02 4.06
C PRO A 61 15.68 -1.72 3.96
N HIS A 62 14.64 -1.02 4.42
CA HIS A 62 13.23 -1.44 4.36
C HIS A 62 12.37 -0.27 3.88
N LYS A 63 11.22 -0.60 3.29
CA LYS A 63 10.20 0.38 2.94
C LYS A 63 9.32 0.66 4.14
N ASP A 64 9.12 1.93 4.45
CA ASP A 64 8.00 2.38 5.26
C ASP A 64 6.87 2.85 4.33
N CYS A 65 5.80 2.06 4.28
CA CYS A 65 4.63 2.29 3.44
C CYS A 65 3.46 2.92 4.22
N SER A 66 3.70 3.49 5.40
CA SER A 66 2.62 3.99 6.29
C SER A 66 1.75 5.09 5.67
N ASP A 67 2.26 5.80 4.66
CA ASP A 67 1.51 6.81 3.89
C ASP A 67 0.80 6.26 2.64
N CYS A 68 0.87 4.95 2.38
CA CYS A 68 0.27 4.32 1.21
C CYS A 68 -1.18 3.89 1.45
N THR A 69 -2.10 4.48 0.70
CA THR A 69 -3.54 4.15 0.76
C THR A 69 -4.01 3.20 -0.35
N LEU A 70 -3.17 2.93 -1.37
CA LEU A 70 -3.51 2.08 -2.51
C LEU A 70 -4.07 0.68 -2.14
N PRO A 71 -3.51 -0.06 -1.16
CA PRO A 71 -4.06 -1.36 -0.78
C PRO A 71 -5.37 -1.27 0.00
N HIS A 72 -5.82 -0.07 0.36
CA HIS A 72 -6.94 0.14 1.28
C HIS A 72 -8.11 0.94 0.71
N ASP A 73 -7.97 1.58 -0.45
CA ASP A 73 -9.02 2.41 -1.04
C ASP A 73 -9.97 1.63 -1.98
N GLY A 74 -10.86 0.83 -1.39
CA GLY A 74 -11.89 0.06 -2.09
C GLY A 74 -11.48 -1.35 -2.50
N TYR A 75 -12.39 -2.32 -2.36
CA TYR A 75 -12.07 -3.74 -2.55
C TYR A 75 -11.59 -4.06 -3.98
N ARG A 76 -12.34 -3.65 -5.01
CA ARG A 76 -11.98 -3.94 -6.41
C ARG A 76 -10.66 -3.26 -6.80
N GLN A 77 -10.50 -1.99 -6.47
CA GLN A 77 -9.36 -1.16 -6.87
C GLN A 77 -8.08 -1.70 -6.24
N SER A 78 -8.08 -1.91 -4.92
CA SER A 78 -6.96 -2.49 -4.21
C SER A 78 -6.64 -3.89 -4.70
N TRP A 79 -7.66 -4.74 -4.91
CA TRP A 79 -7.45 -6.08 -5.48
C TRP A 79 -6.77 -6.03 -6.85
N HIS A 80 -7.30 -5.26 -7.79
CA HIS A 80 -6.71 -5.13 -9.13
C HIS A 80 -5.28 -4.58 -9.09
N PHE A 81 -5.02 -3.59 -8.24
CA PHE A 81 -3.69 -3.02 -8.06
C PHE A 81 -2.68 -4.07 -7.57
N ILE A 82 -3.05 -4.81 -6.51
CA ILE A 82 -2.19 -5.86 -5.93
C ILE A 82 -1.97 -7.00 -6.91
N GLN A 83 -3.03 -7.50 -7.57
CA GLN A 83 -2.91 -8.59 -8.55
C GLN A 83 -1.98 -8.20 -9.70
N LYS A 84 -2.14 -6.99 -10.27
CA LYS A 84 -1.26 -6.48 -11.32
C LYS A 84 0.20 -6.38 -10.87
N GLY A 85 0.44 -5.95 -9.63
CA GLY A 85 1.80 -5.89 -9.06
C GLY A 85 2.43 -7.27 -8.88
N LEU A 86 1.63 -8.28 -8.58
CA LEU A 86 2.09 -9.67 -8.38
C LEU A 86 2.21 -10.47 -9.68
N GLU A 87 1.59 -10.05 -10.79
CA GLU A 87 1.69 -10.76 -12.08
C GLU A 87 3.11 -10.76 -12.66
N ARG A 88 3.84 -9.65 -12.49
CA ARG A 88 5.22 -9.49 -12.99
C ARG A 88 6.09 -8.73 -11.98
N PRO A 89 6.40 -9.35 -10.82
CA PRO A 89 7.05 -8.65 -9.73
C PRO A 89 8.51 -8.38 -10.07
N VAL A 90 8.91 -7.12 -9.93
CA VAL A 90 10.32 -6.72 -9.90
C VAL A 90 10.69 -6.54 -8.43
N PHE A 91 11.78 -7.13 -7.96
CA PHE A 91 12.23 -6.89 -6.59
C PHE A 91 12.70 -5.44 -6.41
N TRP A 92 12.38 -4.87 -5.26
CA TRP A 92 12.87 -3.55 -4.92
C TRP A 92 14.40 -3.57 -4.73
N ASN A 93 15.06 -2.53 -5.23
CA ASN A 93 16.52 -2.43 -5.27
C ASN A 93 17.14 -1.79 -4.00
N GLY A 94 16.34 -1.47 -2.99
CA GLY A 94 16.80 -0.82 -1.76
C GLY A 94 16.89 0.71 -1.82
N CYS A 95 16.58 1.33 -2.97
CA CYS A 95 16.69 2.78 -3.13
C CYS A 95 15.40 3.52 -2.71
N PRO A 96 15.51 4.79 -2.25
CA PRO A 96 14.36 5.66 -2.05
C PRO A 96 13.54 5.85 -3.31
N GLN A 97 12.25 6.15 -3.13
CA GLN A 97 11.37 6.40 -4.27
C GLN A 97 11.72 7.71 -4.97
N THR A 98 12.08 7.64 -6.25
CA THR A 98 12.46 8.81 -7.07
C THR A 98 11.28 9.44 -7.82
N ARG A 99 10.15 8.71 -7.92
CA ARG A 99 9.05 9.01 -8.87
C ARG A 99 7.81 9.68 -8.28
N HIS A 100 7.65 9.72 -6.96
CA HIS A 100 6.56 10.44 -6.30
C HIS A 100 7.07 11.13 -5.04
N ARG A 101 7.46 12.40 -5.16
CA ARG A 101 7.52 13.32 -4.02
C ARG A 101 6.16 14.03 -3.96
N ILE A 102 5.24 13.52 -3.15
CA ILE A 102 4.14 14.35 -2.67
C ILE A 102 4.80 15.25 -1.63
N VAL A 103 5.05 16.51 -1.99
CA VAL A 103 5.50 17.51 -1.02
C VAL A 103 4.35 17.69 -0.02
N GLN A 104 4.56 17.29 1.23
CA GLN A 104 3.59 17.59 2.28
C GLN A 104 3.64 19.11 2.53
N PRO A 105 2.53 19.79 2.86
CA PRO A 105 2.54 21.23 3.12
C PRO A 105 3.49 21.66 4.25
N GLU A 106 3.81 20.75 5.17
CA GLU A 106 4.81 20.93 6.23
C GLU A 106 6.27 20.89 5.75
N ASP A 107 6.57 20.26 4.62
CA ASP A 107 7.93 20.13 4.07
C ASP A 107 8.48 21.47 3.50
N ASP A 108 7.63 22.49 3.37
CA ASP A 108 7.97 23.82 2.85
C ASP A 108 8.37 24.83 3.95
N ARG A 109 8.33 24.43 5.23
CA ARG A 109 8.64 25.32 6.37
C ARG A 109 10.09 25.24 6.87
N SER A 110 10.95 24.43 6.25
CA SER A 110 12.37 24.30 6.62
C SER A 110 13.33 24.88 5.57
N SER A 111 12.88 25.82 4.75
CA SER A 111 13.76 26.55 3.83
C SER A 111 13.49 28.04 3.87
N GLY A 112 14.07 28.71 4.87
CA GLY A 112 14.20 30.15 4.95
C GLY A 112 15.27 30.49 6.00
N PRO A 113 16.17 31.45 5.71
CA PRO A 113 17.44 31.68 6.43
C PRO A 113 17.26 32.08 7.89
#